data_AF-A0A7X8IJ83-F1
#
_entry.id   AF-A0A7X8IJ83-F1
#
_cell.length_a   1.000
_cell.length_b   1.000
_cell.length_c   1.000
_cell.angle_alpha   90.00
_cell.angle_beta   90.00
_cell.angle_gamma   90.00
#
_symmetry.space_group_name_H-M   'P 1'
#
loop_
_entity.id
_entity.type
_entity.pdbx_description
1 polymer ?
#
loop_
_entity_poly.entity_id
_entity_poly.type
_entity_poly.pdbx_seq_one_letter_code
_entity_poly.pdbx_strand_id
1 'polypeptide(L)'
;FRAHEDYDRQALYITNEAILKFTNFLFSFNFTLEENTLYDEDLELNPEFLGIIFEKLINKAHGAIYTPRLEVDFMCRLSLVKYLQQNSLATISLENLYKLFFPEYSNDEAQTAGDFTETEAKDLLDKLETVTVCDPAIGSGAFAVGMLNVIDEIECSIYNHFLPDTPISSPYERKKRIIFQSLYGVEVKQWAVWITQLRLWITLLIEAEDSFKHSEEPLLPSFDFKIRQGDSLIQMLGNSLFPVSGEGAIPADITRKIRDLVKLKTEYFYNKCPQQLHEIELKHKALYTSILDKRKKTLNQNLSRLKGVLKPEVQSSLFDTDIQAEIDFATKEYKREVEELEFQIDKIDHEISQISSKNLPFIWRIDFPEIFIGKGGFDIVIGNPPYLHSGEISDPLGRFKNDKYKALLRKMAELDFPNDISEKRIDGRSDLYTFFYVRGLRLINPRGYVTYICSNSWLDVEYGYWLQRLVLEKCTLHYLFYNQAQRSFKRADVNTIISTVSFYKSKSVSSHKSKFITFKLPFEECIYTENLLLMSETEQLIDYSDVRINPVSLEEIIQNELELLGTEDNPIVSNSFHGTKLGSLYLVAPKVYWDLFIRKKRHLRPLRSFFDYKRGLTTN
;
A
#
# COMPACT_ATOMS: atom_id res chain seq x y z
N PHE A 1 19.36 3.40 19.77
CA PHE A 1 20.78 3.71 19.50
C PHE A 1 21.63 2.58 20.05
N ARG A 2 22.48 1.95 19.22
CA ARG A 2 23.50 1.01 19.72
C ARG A 2 24.73 1.83 20.08
N ALA A 3 25.31 1.57 21.25
CA ALA A 3 26.56 2.22 21.64
C ALA A 3 27.67 1.80 20.67
N HIS A 4 28.29 2.77 20.01
CA HIS A 4 29.49 2.59 19.22
C HIS A 4 30.69 2.85 20.13
N GLU A 5 31.36 1.78 20.57
CA GLU A 5 32.50 1.88 21.49
C GLU A 5 33.64 2.76 20.95
N ASP A 6 33.74 2.89 19.62
CA ASP A 6 34.78 3.66 18.94
C ASP A 6 34.63 5.18 19.09
N TYR A 7 33.42 5.71 19.25
CA TYR A 7 33.17 7.17 19.31
C TYR A 7 32.39 7.59 20.55
N ASP A 8 31.45 6.78 21.05
CA ASP A 8 30.59 7.16 22.19
C ASP A 8 31.34 7.24 23.52
N ARG A 9 32.52 6.60 23.60
CA ARG A 9 33.40 6.65 24.77
C ARG A 9 34.54 7.67 24.62
N GLN A 10 34.69 8.28 23.45
CA GLN A 10 35.68 9.33 23.22
C GLN A 10 35.07 10.66 23.64
N ALA A 11 35.78 11.42 24.49
CA ALA A 11 35.40 12.79 24.75
C ALA A 11 35.60 13.60 23.45
N LEU A 12 34.50 13.86 22.72
CA LEU A 12 34.51 14.71 21.54
C LEU A 12 34.69 16.15 21.98
N TYR A 13 35.89 16.70 21.75
CA TYR A 13 36.16 18.11 21.97
C TYR A 13 35.75 18.91 20.73
N ILE A 14 34.54 19.47 20.76
CA ILE A 14 34.05 20.36 19.70
C ILE A 14 34.43 21.79 20.08
N THR A 15 35.27 22.43 19.26
CA THR A 15 35.68 23.82 19.50
C THR A 15 34.54 24.79 19.17
N ASN A 16 34.49 25.93 19.87
CA ASN A 16 33.57 27.02 19.52
C ASN A 16 33.74 27.47 18.05
N GLU A 17 34.97 27.45 17.54
CA GLU A 17 35.25 27.78 16.14
C GLU A 17 34.61 26.78 15.16
N ALA A 18 34.62 25.49 15.48
CA ALA A 18 33.97 24.47 14.66
C ALA A 18 32.44 24.65 14.63
N ILE A 19 31.83 24.97 15.78
CA ILE A 19 30.40 25.28 15.87
C ILE A 19 30.08 26.53 15.04
N LEU A 20 30.85 27.61 15.20
CA LEU A 20 30.65 28.86 14.45
C LEU A 20 30.81 28.65 12.94
N LYS A 21 31.81 27.87 12.50
CA LYS A 21 31.98 27.51 11.10
C LYS A 21 30.78 26.73 10.56
N PHE A 22 30.26 25.79 11.34
CA PHE A 22 29.09 25.00 10.96
C PHE A 22 27.82 25.87 10.89
N THR A 23 27.55 26.71 11.89
CA THR A 23 26.38 27.59 11.89
C THR A 23 26.48 28.62 10.77
N ASN A 24 27.65 29.24 10.54
CA ASN A 24 27.85 30.19 9.44
C ASN A 24 27.67 29.52 8.08
N PHE A 25 28.12 28.27 7.93
CA PHE A 25 27.85 27.48 6.73
C PHE A 25 26.35 27.26 6.53
N LEU A 26 25.61 26.83 7.56
CA LEU A 26 24.15 26.66 7.46
C LEU A 26 23.45 27.99 7.10
N PHE A 27 23.75 29.07 7.82
CA PHE A 27 23.17 30.40 7.56
C PHE A 27 23.67 31.08 6.27
N SER A 28 24.60 30.47 5.54
CA SER A 28 24.96 30.93 4.19
C SER A 28 23.91 30.54 3.14
N PHE A 29 22.98 29.66 3.48
CA PHE A 29 21.86 29.27 2.63
C PHE A 29 20.56 29.95 3.07
N ASN A 30 19.69 30.25 2.10
CA ASN A 30 18.33 30.69 2.35
C ASN A 30 17.45 29.47 2.59
N PHE A 31 16.91 29.35 3.81
CA PHE A 31 15.90 28.35 4.15
C PHE A 31 14.51 28.93 3.91
N THR A 32 13.68 28.19 3.21
CA THR A 32 12.26 28.47 3.10
C THR A 32 11.47 27.49 3.95
N LEU A 33 10.37 27.98 4.51
CA LEU A 33 9.43 27.12 5.23
C LEU A 33 8.48 26.43 4.26
N GLU A 34 8.28 26.98 3.06
CA GLU A 34 7.38 26.44 2.05
C GLU A 34 8.02 25.25 1.32
N GLU A 35 7.30 24.13 1.25
CA GLU A 35 7.63 23.14 0.22
C GLU A 35 7.19 23.72 -1.11
N ASN A 36 8.13 23.79 -2.05
CA ASN A 36 7.86 24.25 -3.40
C ASN A 36 6.62 23.52 -3.94
N THR A 37 5.90 24.05 -4.93
CA THR A 37 4.93 23.36 -5.79
C THR A 37 5.61 22.85 -7.08
N LEU A 38 4.93 22.08 -7.93
CA LEU A 38 5.51 21.65 -9.22
C LEU A 38 5.85 22.87 -10.12
N TYR A 39 5.29 24.03 -9.80
CA TYR A 39 5.33 25.25 -10.59
C TYR A 39 6.25 26.33 -10.01
N ASP A 40 6.97 26.05 -8.93
CA ASP A 40 7.87 27.01 -8.30
C ASP A 40 9.29 26.90 -8.92
N GLU A 41 9.90 28.03 -9.30
CA GLU A 41 11.28 28.08 -9.82
C GLU A 41 12.31 28.13 -8.66
N ASP A 42 13.32 27.25 -8.69
CA ASP A 42 14.22 26.97 -7.55
C ASP A 42 15.39 27.95 -7.34
N LEU A 43 15.59 28.35 -6.07
CA LEU A 43 16.92 28.54 -5.44
C LEU A 43 16.92 28.53 -3.88
N GLU A 44 15.94 27.87 -3.23
CA GLU A 44 15.78 27.88 -1.75
C GLU A 44 15.78 26.48 -1.12
N LEU A 45 16.26 26.36 0.13
CA LEU A 45 16.26 25.09 0.90
C LEU A 45 14.90 24.91 1.60
N ASN A 46 14.04 24.06 1.04
CA ASN A 46 12.71 23.73 1.54
C ASN A 46 12.67 22.50 2.50
N PRO A 47 11.54 22.21 3.18
CA PRO A 47 11.40 21.04 4.04
C PRO A 47 11.57 19.67 3.35
N GLU A 48 11.35 19.59 2.04
CA GLU A 48 11.62 18.40 1.23
C GLU A 48 13.12 18.04 1.25
N PHE A 49 14.01 19.05 1.23
CA PHE A 49 15.46 18.84 1.37
C PHE A 49 15.84 18.18 2.68
N LEU A 50 15.08 18.35 3.77
CA LEU A 50 15.33 17.61 5.02
C LEU A 50 15.20 16.12 4.77
N GLY A 51 14.12 15.67 4.11
CA GLY A 51 13.95 14.27 3.72
C GLY A 51 15.14 13.76 2.90
N ILE A 52 15.51 14.53 1.88
CA ILE A 52 16.61 14.18 0.97
C ILE A 52 17.97 14.12 1.68
N ILE A 53 18.30 15.09 2.55
CA ILE A 53 19.58 15.17 3.26
C ILE A 53 19.67 14.06 4.31
N PHE A 54 18.63 13.88 5.13
CA PHE A 54 18.63 12.85 6.17
C PHE A 54 18.68 11.45 5.56
N GLU A 55 17.95 11.19 4.48
CA GLU A 55 18.06 9.93 3.76
C GLU A 55 19.44 9.74 3.11
N LYS A 56 20.04 10.78 2.51
CA LYS A 56 21.39 10.70 1.95
C LYS A 56 22.46 10.38 3.01
N LEU A 57 22.32 10.95 4.21
CA LEU A 57 23.25 10.71 5.32
C LEU A 57 23.11 9.30 5.91
N ILE A 58 21.95 8.66 5.79
CA ILE A 58 21.62 7.41 6.49
C ILE A 58 21.49 6.19 5.55
N ASN A 59 21.07 6.35 4.29
CA ASN A 59 20.45 5.27 3.49
C ASN A 59 21.21 4.75 2.26
N LYS A 60 22.55 4.79 2.21
CA LYS A 60 23.25 4.04 1.14
C LYS A 60 23.15 2.50 1.26
N ALA A 61 22.69 1.97 2.41
CA ALA A 61 22.66 0.53 2.70
C ALA A 61 21.26 -0.11 2.81
N HIS A 62 20.16 0.65 2.68
CA HIS A 62 18.81 0.16 3.07
C HIS A 62 17.72 0.31 1.99
N GLY A 63 18.07 0.72 0.76
CA GLY A 63 17.15 0.66 -0.39
C GLY A 63 15.98 1.65 -0.39
N ALA A 64 15.95 2.63 0.53
CA ALA A 64 15.00 3.74 0.51
C ALA A 64 15.45 4.78 -0.51
N ILE A 65 14.61 5.07 -1.49
CA ILE A 65 14.90 6.01 -2.58
C ILE A 65 13.81 7.08 -2.59
N TYR A 66 14.23 8.34 -2.56
CA TYR A 66 13.34 9.48 -2.66
C TYR A 66 12.54 9.47 -3.97
N THR A 67 11.21 9.41 -3.87
CA THR A 67 10.30 9.48 -5.02
C THR A 67 10.26 10.91 -5.56
N PRO A 68 10.52 11.13 -6.86
CA PRO A 68 10.45 12.48 -7.40
C PRO A 68 9.02 13.02 -7.32
N ARG A 69 8.96 14.34 -7.20
CA ARG A 69 7.75 15.08 -6.91
C ARG A 69 6.63 14.88 -7.93
N LEU A 70 6.97 14.85 -9.21
CA LEU A 70 6.00 14.68 -10.28
C LEU A 70 5.29 13.32 -10.19
N GLU A 71 6.03 12.25 -9.91
CA GLU A 71 5.44 10.93 -9.69
C GLU A 71 4.56 10.90 -8.45
N VAL A 72 4.97 11.57 -7.36
CA VAL A 72 4.14 11.68 -6.14
C VAL A 72 2.82 12.37 -6.44
N ASP A 73 2.85 13.55 -7.07
CA ASP A 73 1.67 14.32 -7.44
C ASP A 73 0.75 13.53 -8.39
N PHE A 74 1.31 12.95 -9.45
CA PHE A 74 0.58 12.11 -10.39
C PHE A 74 -0.12 10.93 -9.71
N MET A 75 0.61 10.20 -8.86
CA MET A 75 0.05 9.04 -8.15
C MET A 75 -1.05 9.45 -7.17
N CYS A 76 -0.91 10.59 -6.47
CA CYS A 76 -1.92 11.11 -5.56
C CYS A 76 -3.21 11.47 -6.31
N ARG A 77 -3.10 12.29 -7.37
CA ARG A 77 -4.23 12.70 -8.21
C ARG A 77 -4.93 11.50 -8.83
N LEU A 78 -4.17 10.59 -9.45
CA LEU A 78 -4.72 9.40 -10.09
C LEU A 78 -5.47 8.50 -9.09
N SER A 79 -4.90 8.31 -7.88
CA SER A 79 -5.52 7.46 -6.86
C SER A 79 -6.84 8.05 -6.36
N LEU A 80 -6.91 9.37 -6.18
CA LEU A 80 -8.14 10.07 -5.82
C LEU A 80 -9.19 10.00 -6.93
N VAL A 81 -8.80 10.21 -8.20
CA VAL A 81 -9.72 10.05 -9.34
C VAL A 81 -10.33 8.64 -9.36
N LYS A 82 -9.51 7.58 -9.17
CA LYS A 82 -10.03 6.20 -9.13
C LYS A 82 -10.94 5.92 -7.94
N TYR A 83 -10.62 6.49 -6.79
CA TYR A 83 -11.46 6.41 -5.60
C TYR A 83 -12.81 7.11 -5.81
N LEU A 84 -12.82 8.35 -6.30
CA LEU A 84 -14.03 9.14 -6.53
C LEU A 84 -14.89 8.52 -7.64
N GLN A 85 -14.28 8.10 -8.76
CA GLN A 85 -14.97 7.37 -9.83
C GLN A 85 -15.78 6.17 -9.30
N GLN A 86 -15.28 5.52 -8.24
CA GLN A 86 -15.87 4.31 -7.67
C GLN A 86 -16.89 4.57 -6.56
N ASN A 87 -16.74 5.66 -5.81
CA ASN A 87 -17.45 5.87 -4.56
C ASN A 87 -18.37 7.09 -4.56
N SER A 88 -18.30 7.93 -5.59
CA SER A 88 -19.16 9.10 -5.79
C SER A 88 -20.41 8.77 -6.63
N LEU A 89 -21.28 9.78 -6.81
CA LEU A 89 -22.48 9.68 -7.64
C LEU A 89 -22.16 9.22 -9.06
N ALA A 90 -22.94 8.26 -9.56
CA ALA A 90 -22.77 7.69 -10.89
C ALA A 90 -23.03 8.67 -12.06
N THR A 91 -23.61 9.84 -11.77
CA THR A 91 -23.81 10.92 -12.75
C THR A 91 -22.52 11.66 -13.08
N ILE A 92 -21.53 11.61 -12.18
CA ILE A 92 -20.24 12.26 -12.35
C ILE A 92 -19.44 11.54 -13.44
N SER A 93 -19.13 12.26 -14.51
CA SER A 93 -18.34 11.72 -15.62
C SER A 93 -16.85 11.63 -15.27
N LEU A 94 -16.16 10.65 -15.86
CA LEU A 94 -14.71 10.52 -15.70
C LEU A 94 -13.95 11.71 -16.33
N GLU A 95 -14.49 12.31 -17.38
CA GLU A 95 -13.98 13.54 -17.99
C GLU A 95 -13.95 14.70 -17.00
N ASN A 96 -15.06 14.94 -16.29
CA ASN A 96 -15.10 16.02 -15.31
C ASN A 96 -14.13 15.76 -14.14
N LEU A 97 -13.97 14.50 -13.72
CA LEU A 97 -12.95 14.14 -12.73
C LEU A 97 -11.52 14.41 -13.24
N TYR A 98 -11.19 14.09 -14.49
CA TYR A 98 -9.86 14.39 -15.00
C TYR A 98 -9.62 15.89 -15.14
N LYS A 99 -10.60 16.67 -15.63
CA LYS A 99 -10.53 18.14 -15.70
C LYS A 99 -10.30 18.79 -14.33
N LEU A 100 -10.97 18.29 -13.30
CA LEU A 100 -10.80 18.77 -11.93
C LEU A 100 -9.39 18.50 -11.38
N PHE A 101 -8.78 17.36 -11.75
CA PHE A 101 -7.51 16.92 -11.17
C PHE A 101 -6.27 17.19 -12.01
N PHE A 102 -6.39 17.39 -13.32
CA PHE A 102 -5.24 17.46 -14.23
C PHE A 102 -5.35 18.65 -15.21
N PRO A 103 -4.22 19.23 -15.62
CA PRO A 103 -4.22 20.29 -16.61
C PRO A 103 -4.68 19.80 -17.99
N GLU A 104 -5.22 20.71 -18.78
CA GLU A 104 -5.52 20.51 -20.20
C GLU A 104 -4.26 20.85 -21.03
N TYR A 105 -4.13 20.30 -22.24
CA TYR A 105 -2.89 20.40 -23.04
C TYR A 105 -2.57 21.84 -23.53
N SER A 106 -3.51 22.79 -23.43
CA SER A 106 -3.36 24.16 -23.92
C SER A 106 -3.13 25.20 -22.81
N ASN A 107 -2.03 25.95 -22.90
CA ASN A 107 -1.63 27.00 -21.96
C ASN A 107 -2.42 28.33 -22.03
N ASP A 108 -3.35 28.51 -22.98
CA ASP A 108 -3.91 29.84 -23.32
C ASP A 108 -5.44 30.01 -23.12
N GLU A 109 -6.17 28.98 -22.68
CA GLU A 109 -7.59 29.11 -22.31
C GLU A 109 -7.80 28.70 -20.86
N ALA A 110 -8.71 29.40 -20.16
CA ALA A 110 -8.98 29.19 -18.75
C ALA A 110 -9.25 27.70 -18.47
N GLN A 111 -8.32 27.06 -17.75
CA GLN A 111 -8.42 25.65 -17.36
C GLN A 111 -9.80 25.40 -16.77
N THR A 112 -10.53 24.44 -17.36
CA THR A 112 -11.86 24.13 -16.89
C THR A 112 -11.76 23.20 -15.68
N ALA A 113 -12.38 23.57 -14.55
CA ALA A 113 -12.44 22.70 -13.36
C ALA A 113 -13.46 21.55 -13.50
N GLY A 114 -13.96 21.28 -14.72
CA GLY A 114 -15.12 20.43 -14.99
C GLY A 114 -16.46 21.15 -14.82
N ASP A 115 -17.55 20.43 -15.05
CA ASP A 115 -18.93 20.90 -14.82
C ASP A 115 -19.63 19.99 -13.82
N PHE A 116 -19.91 20.49 -12.61
CA PHE A 116 -20.56 19.75 -11.54
C PHE A 116 -21.77 20.51 -11.01
N THR A 117 -22.85 19.77 -10.78
CA THR A 117 -23.98 20.31 -10.02
C THR A 117 -23.59 20.51 -8.55
N GLU A 118 -24.32 21.38 -7.83
CA GLU A 118 -24.11 21.60 -6.40
C GLU A 118 -24.20 20.30 -5.58
N THR A 119 -25.03 19.35 -6.02
CA THR A 119 -25.19 18.03 -5.37
C THR A 119 -23.97 17.15 -5.61
N GLU A 120 -23.44 17.15 -6.82
CA GLU A 120 -22.22 16.40 -7.17
C GLU A 120 -21.00 16.99 -6.45
N ALA A 121 -20.86 18.31 -6.42
CA ALA A 121 -19.80 19.00 -5.69
C ALA A 121 -19.82 18.64 -4.18
N LYS A 122 -21.00 18.63 -3.56
CA LYS A 122 -21.17 18.22 -2.16
C LYS A 122 -20.84 16.74 -1.93
N ASP A 123 -21.22 15.84 -2.83
CA ASP A 123 -20.85 14.43 -2.75
C ASP A 123 -19.33 14.23 -2.87
N LEU A 124 -18.68 14.93 -3.82
CA LEU A 124 -17.21 14.89 -3.97
C LEU A 124 -16.50 15.36 -2.71
N LEU A 125 -16.93 16.49 -2.12
CA LEU A 125 -16.38 16.96 -0.84
C LEU A 125 -16.58 15.93 0.26
N ASP A 126 -17.77 15.37 0.46
CA ASP A 126 -18.00 14.33 1.47
C ASP A 126 -17.04 13.13 1.30
N LYS A 127 -16.76 12.72 0.06
CA LYS A 127 -15.78 11.66 -0.20
C LYS A 127 -14.34 12.10 0.07
N LEU A 128 -13.95 13.32 -0.30
CA LEU A 128 -12.60 13.85 -0.05
C LEU A 128 -12.33 14.08 1.44
N GLU A 129 -13.32 14.58 2.19
CA GLU A 129 -13.19 14.80 3.63
C GLU A 129 -13.13 13.50 4.41
N THR A 130 -13.75 12.43 3.89
CA THR A 130 -13.80 11.14 4.58
C THR A 130 -12.81 10.12 4.04
N VAL A 131 -12.12 10.33 2.92
CA VAL A 131 -11.18 9.36 2.31
C VAL A 131 -10.08 8.97 3.30
N THR A 132 -9.67 7.70 3.32
CA THR A 132 -8.54 7.24 4.14
C THR A 132 -7.42 6.68 3.28
N VAL A 133 -6.24 7.29 3.39
CA VAL A 133 -5.05 7.04 2.60
C VAL A 133 -3.92 6.54 3.50
N CYS A 134 -3.27 5.45 3.11
CA CYS A 134 -2.18 4.86 3.86
C CYS A 134 -0.92 4.65 3.02
N ASP A 135 0.23 5.10 3.53
CA ASP A 135 1.53 4.64 3.07
C ASP A 135 2.18 3.66 4.06
N PRO A 136 2.28 2.35 3.72
CA PRO A 136 2.84 1.34 4.61
C PRO A 136 4.38 1.36 4.66
N ALA A 137 5.03 2.21 3.88
CA ALA A 137 6.48 2.45 3.92
C ALA A 137 6.74 3.95 3.75
N ILE A 138 6.12 4.76 4.61
CA ILE A 138 5.98 6.22 4.43
C ILE A 138 7.30 6.99 4.33
N GLY A 139 8.40 6.43 4.84
CA GLY A 139 9.72 7.05 4.77
C GLY A 139 9.72 8.46 5.36
N SER A 140 10.20 9.44 4.59
CA SER A 140 10.19 10.86 4.95
C SER A 140 8.88 11.59 4.68
N GLY A 141 7.81 10.90 4.24
CA GLY A 141 6.47 11.49 4.16
C GLY A 141 6.10 12.12 2.83
N ALA A 142 6.81 11.82 1.73
CA ALA A 142 6.55 12.42 0.42
C ALA A 142 5.09 12.23 -0.04
N PHE A 143 4.54 11.02 0.04
CA PHE A 143 3.13 10.78 -0.31
C PHE A 143 2.14 11.37 0.68
N ALA A 144 2.50 11.50 1.97
CA ALA A 144 1.60 12.13 2.94
C ALA A 144 1.46 13.63 2.68
N VAL A 145 2.57 14.34 2.44
CA VAL A 145 2.55 15.76 2.09
C VAL A 145 1.96 15.96 0.70
N GLY A 146 2.31 15.13 -0.27
CA GLY A 146 1.74 15.19 -1.62
C GLY A 146 0.22 14.99 -1.61
N MET A 147 -0.28 13.98 -0.89
CA MET A 147 -1.72 13.73 -0.78
C MET A 147 -2.44 14.86 -0.01
N LEU A 148 -1.83 15.40 1.05
CA LEU A 148 -2.35 16.57 1.76
C LEU A 148 -2.59 17.74 0.79
N ASN A 149 -1.57 18.09 0.01
CA ASN A 149 -1.62 19.22 -0.91
C ASN A 149 -2.65 19.00 -2.02
N VAL A 150 -2.71 17.80 -2.61
CA VAL A 150 -3.71 17.49 -3.65
C VAL A 150 -5.13 17.53 -3.09
N ILE A 151 -5.40 16.97 -1.91
CA ILE A 151 -6.75 17.04 -1.32
C ILE A 151 -7.12 18.50 -1.02
N ASP A 152 -6.21 19.28 -0.44
CA ASP A 152 -6.43 20.70 -0.12
C ASP A 152 -6.72 21.54 -1.37
N GLU A 153 -5.92 21.36 -2.43
CA GLU A 153 -6.10 22.02 -3.73
C GLU A 153 -7.47 21.72 -4.34
N ILE A 154 -7.87 20.44 -4.34
CA ILE A 154 -9.12 20.02 -4.97
C ILE A 154 -10.34 20.43 -4.14
N GLU A 155 -10.28 20.34 -2.80
CA GLU A 155 -11.33 20.88 -1.94
C GLU A 155 -11.51 22.40 -2.19
N CYS A 156 -10.42 23.16 -2.24
CA CYS A 156 -10.46 24.59 -2.58
C CYS A 156 -11.06 24.85 -3.96
N SER A 157 -10.66 24.09 -4.98
CA SER A 157 -11.21 24.21 -6.33
C SER A 157 -12.72 23.97 -6.34
N ILE A 158 -13.19 22.95 -5.62
CA ILE A 158 -14.63 22.64 -5.55
C ILE A 158 -15.41 23.76 -4.87
N TYR A 159 -14.92 24.29 -3.74
CA TYR A 159 -15.58 25.40 -3.05
C TYR A 159 -15.66 26.65 -3.92
N ASN A 160 -14.55 27.03 -4.56
CA ASN A 160 -14.47 28.25 -5.36
C ASN A 160 -15.37 28.22 -6.60
N HIS A 161 -15.43 27.08 -7.30
CA HIS A 161 -16.13 26.99 -8.59
C HIS A 161 -17.59 26.54 -8.46
N PHE A 162 -17.91 25.68 -7.49
CA PHE A 162 -19.23 25.03 -7.43
C PHE A 162 -20.02 25.31 -6.15
N LEU A 163 -19.39 25.87 -5.11
CA LEU A 163 -20.02 26.16 -3.81
C LEU A 163 -19.62 27.53 -3.24
N PRO A 164 -19.72 28.64 -4.01
CA PRO A 164 -19.19 29.95 -3.61
C PRO A 164 -19.87 30.54 -2.36
N ASP A 165 -21.11 30.14 -2.06
CA ASP A 165 -21.85 30.60 -0.89
C ASP A 165 -21.52 29.81 0.40
N THR A 166 -20.71 28.75 0.31
CA THR A 166 -20.33 27.94 1.47
C THR A 166 -19.04 28.47 2.09
N PRO A 167 -19.03 28.80 3.39
CA PRO A 167 -17.82 29.29 4.04
C PRO A 167 -16.75 28.20 4.07
N ILE A 168 -15.57 28.53 3.55
CA ILE A 168 -14.40 27.66 3.56
C ILE A 168 -13.67 27.85 4.90
N SER A 169 -13.24 26.76 5.54
CA SER A 169 -12.35 26.85 6.70
C SER A 169 -11.00 27.47 6.32
N SER A 170 -10.29 28.05 7.29
CA SER A 170 -8.94 28.55 7.05
C SER A 170 -8.04 27.43 6.51
N PRO A 171 -7.02 27.74 5.69
CA PRO A 171 -6.07 26.75 5.18
C PRO A 171 -5.47 25.89 6.31
N TYR A 172 -5.14 26.51 7.44
CA TYR A 172 -4.67 25.83 8.63
C TYR A 172 -5.64 24.75 9.13
N GLU A 173 -6.91 25.11 9.38
CA GLU A 173 -7.91 24.18 9.90
C GLU A 173 -8.27 23.09 8.88
N ARG A 174 -8.29 23.43 7.59
CA ARG A 174 -8.56 22.47 6.52
C ARG A 174 -7.42 21.44 6.40
N LYS A 175 -6.16 21.88 6.29
CA LYS A 175 -4.99 20.97 6.26
C LYS A 175 -4.90 20.14 7.54
N LYS A 176 -5.16 20.74 8.71
CA LYS A 176 -5.21 20.03 9.99
C LYS A 176 -6.30 18.94 10.00
N ARG A 177 -7.48 19.21 9.45
CA ARG A 177 -8.55 18.22 9.25
C ARG A 177 -8.13 17.11 8.28
N ILE A 178 -7.56 17.44 7.13
CA ILE A 178 -7.12 16.46 6.12
C ILE A 178 -6.09 15.50 6.73
N ILE A 179 -5.08 16.01 7.45
CA ILE A 179 -4.11 15.16 8.16
C ILE A 179 -4.81 14.24 9.15
N PHE A 180 -5.77 14.77 9.92
CA PHE A 180 -6.49 13.99 10.93
C PHE A 180 -7.50 12.99 10.38
N GLN A 181 -8.14 13.25 9.26
CA GLN A 181 -9.19 12.37 8.75
C GLN A 181 -8.59 11.37 7.75
N SER A 182 -7.65 11.83 6.93
CA SER A 182 -7.29 11.11 5.71
C SER A 182 -5.94 10.42 5.76
N LEU A 183 -4.94 10.97 6.46
CA LEU A 183 -3.56 10.49 6.31
C LEU A 183 -3.14 9.49 7.37
N TYR A 184 -2.55 8.38 6.92
CA TYR A 184 -1.99 7.31 7.75
C TYR A 184 -0.66 6.83 7.17
N GLY A 185 0.26 6.42 8.04
CA GLY A 185 1.55 5.90 7.59
C GLY A 185 2.26 5.02 8.60
N VAL A 186 3.09 4.12 8.08
CA VAL A 186 3.92 3.24 8.91
C VAL A 186 5.33 3.20 8.35
N GLU A 187 6.32 3.28 9.24
CA GLU A 187 7.73 3.23 8.88
C GLU A 187 8.51 2.45 9.94
N VAL A 188 9.44 1.60 9.52
CA VAL A 188 10.25 0.77 10.43
C VAL A 188 11.27 1.61 11.22
N LYS A 189 11.74 2.72 10.64
CA LYS A 189 12.74 3.61 11.26
C LYS A 189 12.09 4.78 11.97
N GLN A 190 12.26 4.85 13.29
CA GLN A 190 11.71 5.93 14.13
C GLN A 190 12.13 7.34 13.67
N TRP A 191 13.36 7.50 13.18
CA TRP A 191 13.82 8.81 12.71
C TRP A 191 13.06 9.28 11.47
N ALA A 192 12.69 8.38 10.56
CA ALA A 192 11.93 8.72 9.35
C ALA A 192 10.47 9.07 9.70
N VAL A 193 9.90 8.40 10.71
CA VAL A 193 8.64 8.83 11.36
C VAL A 193 8.76 10.27 11.85
N TRP A 194 9.82 10.62 12.59
CA TRP A 194 10.01 12.00 13.07
C TRP A 194 10.16 13.01 11.94
N ILE A 195 10.87 12.67 10.86
CA ILE A 195 10.99 13.56 9.68
C ILE A 195 9.62 13.77 9.03
N THR A 196 8.84 12.72 8.84
CA THR A 196 7.47 12.83 8.33
C THR A 196 6.62 13.74 9.20
N GLN A 197 6.65 13.55 10.53
CA GLN A 197 5.92 14.38 11.48
C GLN A 197 6.37 15.85 11.44
N LEU A 198 7.69 16.09 11.36
CA LEU A 198 8.26 17.43 11.25
C LEU A 198 7.79 18.13 9.96
N ARG A 199 7.81 17.44 8.81
CA ARG A 199 7.35 18.01 7.54
C ARG A 199 5.88 18.40 7.60
N LEU A 200 5.01 17.51 8.11
CA LEU A 200 3.60 17.82 8.31
C LEU A 200 3.37 18.99 9.28
N TRP A 201 4.17 19.11 10.35
CA TRP A 201 4.10 20.27 11.24
C TRP A 201 4.55 21.56 10.57
N ILE A 202 5.61 21.53 9.76
CA ILE A 202 6.06 22.71 9.01
C ILE A 202 4.96 23.13 8.02
N THR A 203 4.35 22.18 7.30
CA THR A 203 3.22 22.47 6.41
C THR A 203 2.06 23.16 7.12
N LEU A 204 1.75 22.75 8.35
CA LEU A 204 0.73 23.44 9.16
C LEU A 204 1.19 24.82 9.65
N LEU A 205 2.45 24.93 10.08
CA LEU A 205 2.98 26.17 10.65
C LEU A 205 2.99 27.32 9.64
N ILE A 206 3.23 27.04 8.36
CA ILE A 206 3.20 28.06 7.29
C ILE A 206 1.83 28.72 7.20
N GLU A 207 0.76 27.94 7.35
CA GLU A 207 -0.62 28.40 7.24
C GLU A 207 -1.15 29.03 8.55
N ALA A 208 -0.38 28.95 9.62
CA ALA A 208 -0.77 29.44 10.93
C ALA A 208 -0.87 30.97 10.92
N GLU A 209 -2.02 31.50 11.35
CA GLU A 209 -2.21 32.96 11.45
C GLU A 209 -1.27 33.58 12.49
N ASP A 210 -0.87 34.84 12.28
CA ASP A 210 -0.02 35.59 13.21
C ASP A 210 -0.61 35.68 14.63
N SER A 211 -1.94 35.63 14.74
CA SER A 211 -2.69 35.61 16.00
C SER A 211 -2.27 34.44 16.90
N PHE A 212 -1.84 33.32 16.31
CA PHE A 212 -1.42 32.11 17.01
C PHE A 212 -0.07 32.24 17.72
N LYS A 213 0.76 33.24 17.41
CA LYS A 213 2.05 33.47 18.08
C LYS A 213 1.92 33.65 19.59
N HIS A 214 0.75 34.11 20.05
CA HIS A 214 0.43 34.34 21.45
C HIS A 214 -0.63 33.38 22.00
N SER A 215 -0.94 32.30 21.28
CA SER A 215 -1.88 31.28 21.73
C SER A 215 -1.39 30.60 23.00
N GLU A 216 -2.26 30.50 24.01
CA GLU A 216 -2.03 29.69 25.21
C GLU A 216 -2.29 28.19 24.95
N GLU A 217 -2.95 27.86 23.83
CA GLU A 217 -3.20 26.48 23.42
C GLU A 217 -2.09 25.95 22.49
N PRO A 218 -1.68 24.67 22.63
CA PRO A 218 -0.73 24.06 21.72
C PRO A 218 -1.29 23.99 20.29
N LEU A 219 -0.60 24.65 19.35
CA LEU A 219 -1.04 24.76 17.96
C LEU A 219 -0.92 23.41 17.23
N LEU A 220 0.27 22.81 17.33
CA LEU A 220 0.63 21.61 16.60
C LEU A 220 -0.08 20.38 17.19
N PRO A 221 -0.82 19.61 16.37
CA PRO A 221 -1.45 18.38 16.81
C PRO A 221 -0.42 17.25 16.98
N SER A 222 -0.74 16.23 17.78
CA SER A 222 0.06 15.01 17.81
C SER A 222 -0.30 14.07 16.66
N PHE A 223 0.72 13.53 15.99
CA PHE A 223 0.59 12.55 14.91
C PHE A 223 0.81 11.09 15.36
N ASP A 224 0.94 10.83 16.67
CA ASP A 224 1.32 9.52 17.24
C ASP A 224 0.38 8.37 16.84
N PHE A 225 -0.85 8.69 16.47
CA PHE A 225 -1.89 7.74 16.06
C PHE A 225 -2.17 7.74 14.55
N LYS A 226 -1.40 8.50 13.79
CA LYS A 226 -1.50 8.61 12.33
C LYS A 226 -0.27 8.04 11.65
N ILE A 227 0.91 8.43 12.14
CA ILE A 227 2.20 7.95 11.64
C ILE A 227 2.84 7.10 12.74
N ARG A 228 3.02 5.80 12.48
CA ARG A 228 3.49 4.83 13.47
C ARG A 228 4.85 4.26 13.10
N GLN A 229 5.66 3.97 14.12
CA GLN A 229 6.82 3.11 13.92
C GLN A 229 6.38 1.65 13.92
N GLY A 230 6.70 0.88 12.88
CA GLY A 230 6.30 -0.51 12.78
C GLY A 230 6.84 -1.26 11.58
N ASP A 231 6.88 -2.59 11.68
CA ASP A 231 7.08 -3.45 10.51
C ASP A 231 5.72 -3.72 9.86
N SER A 232 5.47 -3.07 8.73
CA SER A 232 4.23 -3.20 7.97
C SER A 232 4.01 -4.60 7.42
N LEU A 233 5.06 -5.36 7.16
CA LEU A 233 4.98 -6.68 6.53
C LEU A 233 4.77 -7.77 7.57
N ILE A 234 5.56 -7.76 8.65
CA ILE A 234 5.56 -8.80 9.69
C ILE A 234 4.92 -8.30 10.98
N GLN A 235 3.75 -8.83 11.29
CA GLN A 235 3.08 -8.63 12.58
C GLN A 235 3.22 -9.88 13.43
N MET A 236 3.74 -9.68 14.63
CA MET A 236 3.97 -10.73 15.61
C MET A 236 3.26 -10.37 16.90
N LEU A 237 2.55 -11.34 17.46
CA LEU A 237 2.01 -11.26 18.80
C LEU A 237 2.71 -12.31 19.65
N GLY A 238 3.65 -11.86 20.49
CA GLY A 238 4.60 -12.76 21.12
C GLY A 238 5.44 -13.51 20.08
N ASN A 239 5.29 -14.83 20.02
CA ASN A 239 6.00 -15.71 19.09
C ASN A 239 5.16 -16.15 17.88
N SER A 240 3.94 -15.64 17.74
CA SER A 240 2.98 -16.04 16.70
C SER A 240 2.78 -14.95 15.65
N LEU A 241 2.69 -15.31 14.38
CA LEU A 241 2.27 -14.41 13.31
C LEU A 241 0.78 -14.05 13.46
N PHE A 242 0.45 -12.78 13.21
CA PHE A 242 -0.90 -12.23 13.33
C PHE A 242 -1.37 -11.55 12.03
N PRO A 243 -2.15 -12.23 11.17
CA PRO A 243 -2.58 -11.66 9.89
C PRO A 243 -3.57 -10.50 10.06
N VAL A 244 -3.65 -9.62 9.05
CA VAL A 244 -4.60 -8.49 9.05
C VAL A 244 -6.04 -8.96 8.75
N SER A 245 -6.26 -10.24 8.42
CA SER A 245 -7.56 -10.80 8.04
C SER A 245 -8.69 -10.42 9.01
N GLY A 246 -9.84 -10.04 8.44
CA GLY A 246 -11.06 -9.75 9.17
C GLY A 246 -11.60 -10.99 9.88
N GLU A 247 -11.97 -10.83 11.14
CA GLU A 247 -12.93 -11.73 11.76
C GLU A 247 -14.33 -11.36 11.26
N GLY A 248 -15.27 -12.30 11.30
CA GLY A 248 -16.66 -12.05 10.90
C GLY A 248 -17.35 -10.94 11.70
N ALA A 249 -18.68 -10.90 11.66
CA ALA A 249 -19.49 -9.84 12.25
C ALA A 249 -18.99 -9.40 13.64
N ILE A 250 -18.54 -8.14 13.73
CA ILE A 250 -17.96 -7.58 14.95
C ILE A 250 -19.10 -7.29 15.93
N PRO A 251 -19.06 -7.86 17.14
CA PRO A 251 -20.11 -7.65 18.13
C PRO A 251 -20.26 -6.19 18.58
N ALA A 252 -21.49 -5.76 18.86
CA ALA A 252 -21.83 -4.36 19.17
C ALA A 252 -21.09 -3.76 20.38
N ASP A 253 -20.71 -4.59 21.36
CA ASP A 253 -19.91 -4.20 22.52
C ASP A 253 -18.49 -3.75 22.15
N ILE A 254 -17.88 -4.43 21.17
CA ILE A 254 -16.54 -4.08 20.65
C ILE A 254 -16.63 -2.80 19.82
N THR A 255 -17.68 -2.66 19.00
CA THR A 255 -17.95 -1.43 18.21
C THR A 255 -18.07 -0.19 19.10
N ARG A 256 -18.74 -0.29 20.25
CA ARG A 256 -18.84 0.82 21.21
C ARG A 256 -17.47 1.22 21.77
N LYS A 257 -16.67 0.25 22.24
CA LYS A 257 -15.32 0.51 22.77
C LYS A 257 -14.41 1.19 21.75
N ILE A 258 -14.57 0.85 20.47
CA ILE A 258 -13.80 1.47 19.39
C ILE A 258 -14.25 2.91 19.20
N ARG A 259 -15.55 3.19 19.18
CA ARG A 259 -16.05 4.56 19.08
C ARG A 259 -15.51 5.43 20.21
N ASP A 260 -15.51 4.90 21.44
CA ASP A 260 -14.95 5.59 22.60
C ASP A 260 -13.45 5.84 22.42
N LEU A 261 -12.72 4.87 21.88
CA LEU A 261 -11.29 4.99 21.60
C LEU A 261 -11.00 6.03 20.50
N VAL A 262 -11.77 6.02 19.42
CA VAL A 262 -11.66 7.01 18.33
C VAL A 262 -11.90 8.41 18.87
N LYS A 263 -12.92 8.59 19.70
CA LYS A 263 -13.20 9.88 20.35
C LYS A 263 -11.99 10.38 21.15
N LEU A 264 -11.35 9.51 21.92
CA LEU A 264 -10.15 9.86 22.70
C LEU A 264 -8.96 10.21 21.81
N LYS A 265 -8.74 9.45 20.73
CA LYS A 265 -7.70 9.75 19.74
C LYS A 265 -7.94 11.11 19.07
N THR A 266 -9.20 11.44 18.77
CA THR A 266 -9.59 12.76 18.25
C THR A 266 -9.29 13.86 19.26
N GLU A 267 -9.73 13.71 20.50
CA GLU A 267 -9.49 14.72 21.54
C GLU A 267 -7.99 14.92 21.81
N TYR A 268 -7.19 13.86 21.76
CA TYR A 268 -5.72 13.93 21.87
C TYR A 268 -5.07 14.65 20.68
N PHE A 269 -5.49 14.34 19.45
CA PHE A 269 -4.98 15.03 18.26
C PHE A 269 -5.23 16.53 18.32
N TYR A 270 -6.42 16.95 18.74
CA TYR A 270 -6.80 18.36 18.83
C TYR A 270 -6.36 19.03 20.14
N ASN A 271 -5.50 18.40 20.95
CA ASN A 271 -5.01 18.95 22.22
C ASN A 271 -6.14 19.30 23.23
N LYS A 272 -7.31 18.68 23.12
CA LYS A 272 -8.50 18.95 23.94
C LYS A 272 -8.54 18.15 25.25
N CYS A 273 -7.70 17.13 25.36
CA CYS A 273 -7.71 16.24 26.52
C CYS A 273 -6.39 16.29 27.29
N PRO A 274 -6.42 16.43 28.63
CA PRO A 274 -5.22 16.34 29.47
C PRO A 274 -4.72 14.90 29.65
N GLN A 275 -5.44 13.90 29.15
CA GLN A 275 -5.08 12.49 29.29
C GLN A 275 -3.79 12.19 28.53
N GLN A 276 -2.89 11.47 29.20
CA GLN A 276 -1.57 11.16 28.69
C GLN A 276 -1.67 10.05 27.64
N LEU A 277 -0.86 10.13 26.58
CA LEU A 277 -0.70 9.14 25.50
C LEU A 277 -0.80 7.68 26.02
N HIS A 278 -0.18 7.42 27.17
CA HIS A 278 -0.18 6.13 27.84
C HIS A 278 -1.58 5.55 28.14
N GLU A 279 -2.55 6.37 28.52
CA GLU A 279 -3.91 5.91 28.82
C GLU A 279 -4.63 5.41 27.56
N ILE A 280 -4.40 6.10 26.43
CA ILE A 280 -4.97 5.70 25.14
C ILE A 280 -4.33 4.38 24.69
N GLU A 281 -3.02 4.22 24.87
CA GLU A 281 -2.32 2.95 24.60
C GLU A 281 -2.83 1.79 25.48
N LEU A 282 -3.11 2.04 26.76
CA LEU A 282 -3.72 1.04 27.63
C LEU A 282 -5.11 0.63 27.14
N LYS A 283 -5.91 1.59 26.64
CA LYS A 283 -7.22 1.29 26.04
C LYS A 283 -7.12 0.51 24.73
N HIS A 284 -6.09 0.74 23.91
CA HIS A 284 -5.80 -0.10 22.73
C HIS A 284 -5.55 -1.56 23.16
N LYS A 285 -4.67 -1.77 24.15
CA LYS A 285 -4.36 -3.11 24.66
C LYS A 285 -5.59 -3.79 25.25
N ALA A 286 -6.40 -3.07 26.01
CA ALA A 286 -7.63 -3.60 26.62
C ALA A 286 -8.68 -3.97 25.56
N LEU A 287 -8.85 -3.15 24.52
CA LEU A 287 -9.74 -3.44 23.40
C LEU A 287 -9.35 -4.76 22.75
N TYR A 288 -8.09 -4.92 22.40
CA TYR A 288 -7.63 -6.11 21.70
C TYR A 288 -7.64 -7.36 22.59
N THR A 289 -7.28 -7.23 23.86
CA THR A 289 -7.45 -8.33 24.84
C THR A 289 -8.90 -8.81 24.86
N SER A 290 -9.87 -7.88 24.81
CA SER A 290 -11.29 -8.24 24.77
C SER A 290 -11.74 -8.90 23.45
N ILE A 291 -11.06 -8.62 22.33
CA ILE A 291 -11.29 -9.33 21.06
C ILE A 291 -10.80 -10.77 21.17
N LEU A 292 -9.57 -10.96 21.67
CA LEU A 292 -8.98 -12.28 21.89
C LEU A 292 -9.80 -13.14 22.87
N ASP A 293 -10.20 -12.58 24.00
CA ASP A 293 -11.05 -13.27 24.99
C ASP A 293 -12.36 -13.78 24.37
N LYS A 294 -12.94 -13.00 23.46
CA LYS A 294 -14.19 -13.37 22.78
C LYS A 294 -13.97 -14.51 21.80
N ARG A 295 -12.90 -14.46 21.01
CA ARG A 295 -12.48 -15.56 20.14
C ARG A 295 -12.22 -16.83 20.93
N LYS A 296 -11.51 -16.73 22.06
CA LYS A 296 -11.29 -17.84 22.99
C LYS A 296 -12.61 -18.45 23.46
N LYS A 297 -13.61 -17.63 23.81
CA LYS A 297 -14.95 -18.12 24.18
C LYS A 297 -15.62 -18.89 23.04
N THR A 298 -15.55 -18.39 21.79
CA THR A 298 -16.11 -19.09 20.63
C THR A 298 -15.40 -20.43 20.37
N LEU A 299 -14.07 -20.47 20.45
CA LEU A 299 -13.32 -21.73 20.31
C LEU A 299 -13.65 -22.72 21.43
N ASN A 300 -13.76 -22.26 22.67
CA ASN A 300 -14.18 -23.10 23.80
C ASN A 300 -15.60 -23.65 23.62
N GLN A 301 -16.53 -22.86 23.06
CA GLN A 301 -17.88 -23.31 22.72
C GLN A 301 -17.85 -24.39 21.62
N ASN A 302 -17.05 -24.17 20.57
CA ASN A 302 -16.87 -25.15 19.50
C ASN A 302 -16.25 -26.45 20.03
N LEU A 303 -15.20 -26.36 20.84
CA LEU A 303 -14.55 -27.50 21.50
C LEU A 303 -15.53 -28.26 22.40
N SER A 304 -16.35 -27.53 23.18
CA SER A 304 -17.37 -28.14 24.04
C SER A 304 -18.46 -28.83 23.23
N ARG A 305 -18.89 -28.23 22.10
CA ARG A 305 -19.85 -28.84 21.18
C ARG A 305 -19.27 -30.12 20.58
N LEU A 306 -18.04 -30.06 20.06
CA LEU A 306 -17.33 -31.19 19.46
C LEU A 306 -17.19 -32.36 20.47
N LYS A 307 -16.78 -32.05 21.72
CA LYS A 307 -16.72 -33.03 22.82
C LYS A 307 -18.10 -33.56 23.27
N GLY A 308 -19.17 -32.81 23.01
CA GLY A 308 -20.55 -33.17 23.35
C GLY A 308 -21.21 -34.12 22.34
N VAL A 309 -20.93 -33.98 21.04
CA VAL A 309 -21.54 -34.79 19.95
C VAL A 309 -21.13 -36.27 20.00
N LEU A 310 -19.98 -36.62 20.57
CA LEU A 310 -19.50 -38.02 20.62
C LEU A 310 -20.04 -38.88 21.75
N LYS A 311 -20.71 -38.29 22.75
CA LYS A 311 -21.30 -39.09 23.84
C LYS A 311 -22.45 -40.02 23.38
N PRO A 312 -23.29 -39.69 22.38
CA PRO A 312 -24.39 -40.56 21.94
C PRO A 312 -24.05 -41.53 20.80
N GLU A 313 -23.08 -41.25 19.92
CA GLU A 313 -22.87 -42.03 18.67
C GLU A 313 -21.96 -43.25 18.85
N VAL A 314 -20.97 -43.18 19.76
CA VAL A 314 -20.07 -44.31 20.06
C VAL A 314 -20.76 -45.40 20.89
N GLN A 315 -21.88 -45.09 21.56
CA GLN A 315 -22.63 -46.09 22.34
C GLN A 315 -23.61 -46.92 21.49
N SER A 316 -23.98 -46.49 20.28
CA SER A 316 -25.06 -47.13 19.49
C SER A 316 -24.61 -48.04 18.35
N SER A 317 -23.33 -48.04 17.98
CA SER A 317 -22.83 -48.63 16.72
C SER A 317 -21.78 -49.74 16.90
N LEU A 318 -21.88 -50.50 18.00
CA LEU A 318 -20.94 -51.57 18.39
C LEU A 318 -21.14 -52.94 17.70
N PHE A 319 -21.90 -53.05 16.61
CA PHE A 319 -22.35 -54.35 16.08
C PHE A 319 -22.10 -54.69 14.60
N ASP A 320 -21.24 -53.97 13.86
CA ASP A 320 -20.89 -54.38 12.47
C ASP A 320 -19.41 -54.17 12.13
N THR A 321 -18.74 -55.24 11.67
CA THR A 321 -17.29 -55.30 11.43
C THR A 321 -16.82 -54.56 10.17
N ASP A 322 -17.71 -54.27 9.22
CA ASP A 322 -17.38 -53.55 7.98
C ASP A 322 -17.34 -52.00 8.16
N ILE A 323 -17.76 -51.49 9.33
CA ILE A 323 -17.83 -50.05 9.66
C ILE A 323 -16.60 -49.59 10.47
N GLN A 324 -15.76 -50.52 10.94
CA GLN A 324 -14.65 -50.23 11.87
C GLN A 324 -13.59 -49.27 11.28
N ALA A 325 -13.27 -49.39 9.99
CA ALA A 325 -12.28 -48.53 9.33
C ALA A 325 -12.78 -47.08 9.15
N GLU A 326 -14.07 -46.89 8.91
CA GLU A 326 -14.69 -45.56 8.83
C GLU A 326 -14.77 -44.91 10.21
N ILE A 327 -15.10 -45.69 11.25
CA ILE A 327 -15.10 -45.23 12.65
C ILE A 327 -13.69 -44.83 13.10
N ASP A 328 -12.66 -45.60 12.75
CA ASP A 328 -11.27 -45.31 13.12
C ASP A 328 -10.76 -44.04 12.41
N PHE A 329 -11.13 -43.84 11.14
CA PHE A 329 -10.80 -42.62 10.39
C PHE A 329 -11.50 -41.38 10.99
N ALA A 330 -12.81 -41.46 11.25
CA ALA A 330 -13.57 -40.38 11.88
C ALA A 330 -13.06 -40.05 13.29
N THR A 331 -12.66 -41.06 14.07
CA THR A 331 -12.06 -40.88 15.40
C THR A 331 -10.71 -40.17 15.32
N LYS A 332 -9.91 -40.46 14.28
CA LYS A 332 -8.61 -39.81 14.06
C LYS A 332 -8.77 -38.37 13.58
N GLU A 333 -9.71 -38.10 12.68
CA GLU A 333 -10.05 -36.73 12.27
C GLU A 333 -10.57 -35.89 13.44
N TYR A 334 -11.46 -36.46 14.26
CA TYR A 334 -11.95 -35.82 15.47
C TYR A 334 -10.82 -35.49 16.45
N LYS A 335 -9.94 -36.45 16.76
CA LYS A 335 -8.79 -36.20 17.65
C LYS A 335 -7.92 -35.05 17.12
N ARG A 336 -7.67 -35.03 15.81
CA ARG A 336 -6.92 -33.97 15.15
C ARG A 336 -7.62 -32.62 15.26
N GLU A 337 -8.94 -32.58 15.11
CA GLU A 337 -9.73 -31.35 15.23
C GLU A 337 -9.79 -30.83 16.68
N VAL A 338 -9.89 -31.73 17.67
CA VAL A 338 -9.76 -31.39 19.10
C VAL A 338 -8.39 -30.81 19.40
N GLU A 339 -7.32 -31.50 18.98
CA GLU A 339 -5.94 -31.06 19.19
C GLU A 339 -5.68 -29.69 18.54
N GLU A 340 -6.21 -29.46 17.34
CA GLU A 340 -6.13 -28.18 16.64
C GLU A 340 -6.87 -27.07 17.39
N LEU A 341 -8.09 -27.32 17.87
CA LEU A 341 -8.86 -26.34 18.64
C LEU A 341 -8.21 -26.03 20.00
N GLU A 342 -7.70 -27.04 20.70
CA GLU A 342 -6.97 -26.87 21.97
C GLU A 342 -5.69 -26.07 21.74
N PHE A 343 -4.94 -26.38 20.69
CA PHE A 343 -3.75 -25.62 20.29
C PHE A 343 -4.09 -24.15 19.98
N GLN A 344 -5.20 -23.88 19.28
CA GLN A 344 -5.64 -22.51 19.01
C GLN A 344 -6.04 -21.76 20.28
N ILE A 345 -6.67 -22.43 21.25
CA ILE A 345 -7.03 -21.83 22.54
C ILE A 345 -5.77 -21.49 23.35
N ASP A 346 -4.83 -22.43 23.47
CA ASP A 346 -3.56 -22.21 24.16
C ASP A 346 -2.74 -21.08 23.52
N LYS A 347 -2.77 -21.00 22.19
CA LYS A 347 -2.15 -19.91 21.44
C LYS A 347 -2.74 -18.55 21.83
N ILE A 348 -4.07 -18.44 21.93
CA ILE A 348 -4.73 -17.19 22.35
C ILE A 348 -4.39 -16.83 23.79
N ASP A 349 -4.34 -17.81 24.71
CA ASP A 349 -3.94 -17.55 26.10
C ASP A 349 -2.52 -17.02 26.20
N HIS A 350 -1.61 -17.60 25.42
CA HIS A 350 -0.26 -17.08 25.30
C HIS A 350 -0.25 -15.65 24.76
N GLU A 351 -1.02 -15.36 23.72
CA GLU A 351 -1.15 -14.02 23.13
C GLU A 351 -1.64 -12.98 24.15
N ILE A 352 -2.71 -13.27 24.91
CA ILE A 352 -3.25 -12.38 25.97
C ILE A 352 -2.18 -12.07 27.04
N SER A 353 -1.41 -13.09 27.45
CA SER A 353 -0.35 -12.92 28.45
C SER A 353 0.78 -12.00 27.97
N GLN A 354 1.10 -12.03 26.66
CA GLN A 354 2.17 -11.22 26.07
C GLN A 354 1.76 -9.75 25.93
N ILE A 355 0.51 -9.48 25.57
CA ILE A 355 -0.02 -8.11 25.47
C ILE A 355 0.02 -7.41 26.83
N SER A 356 -0.31 -8.16 27.87
CA SER A 356 -0.37 -7.65 29.24
C SER A 356 1.00 -7.36 29.83
N SER A 357 2.09 -7.89 29.28
CA SER A 357 3.42 -7.87 29.91
C SER A 357 4.48 -6.98 29.24
N LYS A 358 4.21 -6.37 28.07
CA LYS A 358 5.24 -5.64 27.28
C LYS A 358 4.73 -4.44 26.44
N ASN A 359 5.68 -3.71 25.83
CA ASN A 359 5.44 -2.83 24.68
C ASN A 359 5.02 -3.70 23.49
N LEU A 360 3.82 -3.44 22.97
CA LEU A 360 3.27 -4.18 21.84
C LEU A 360 3.97 -3.70 20.56
N PRO A 361 4.44 -4.59 19.67
CA PRO A 361 4.85 -4.17 18.34
C PRO A 361 3.63 -3.60 17.60
N PHE A 362 3.89 -2.79 16.58
CA PHE A 362 2.83 -2.28 15.70
C PHE A 362 2.02 -3.43 15.08
N ILE A 363 0.70 -3.33 15.18
CA ILE A 363 -0.29 -4.25 14.63
C ILE A 363 -1.41 -3.42 14.01
N TRP A 364 -1.60 -3.53 12.69
CA TRP A 364 -2.53 -2.70 11.90
C TRP A 364 -3.93 -2.58 12.53
N ARG A 365 -4.52 -3.70 12.95
CA ARG A 365 -5.87 -3.76 13.53
C ARG A 365 -5.97 -3.16 14.93
N ILE A 366 -4.85 -3.03 15.65
CA ILE A 366 -4.78 -2.51 17.02
C ILE A 366 -4.43 -1.03 17.01
N ASP A 367 -3.49 -0.64 16.16
CA ASP A 367 -3.04 0.73 16.05
C ASP A 367 -4.03 1.62 15.27
N PHE A 368 -4.70 1.05 14.26
CA PHE A 368 -5.72 1.73 13.43
C PHE A 368 -7.09 1.02 13.47
N PRO A 369 -7.70 0.85 14.66
CA PRO A 369 -8.98 0.14 14.80
C PRO A 369 -10.12 0.83 14.03
N GLU A 370 -10.09 2.16 13.91
CA GLU A 370 -11.09 2.92 13.15
C GLU A 370 -11.16 2.53 11.67
N ILE A 371 -10.04 2.14 11.08
CA ILE A 371 -9.95 1.77 9.68
C ILE A 371 -10.47 0.35 9.49
N PHE A 372 -9.90 -0.62 10.21
CA PHE A 372 -10.20 -2.03 9.97
C PHE A 372 -11.56 -2.46 10.52
N ILE A 373 -12.07 -1.78 11.54
CA ILE A 373 -13.35 -2.13 12.15
C ILE A 373 -14.46 -1.20 11.69
N GLY A 374 -14.16 0.09 11.50
CA GLY A 374 -15.14 1.06 11.00
C GLY A 374 -15.37 0.95 9.49
N LYS A 375 -14.28 0.90 8.70
CA LYS A 375 -14.33 0.93 7.23
C LYS A 375 -14.01 -0.40 6.55
N GLY A 376 -13.49 -1.38 7.29
CA GLY A 376 -13.05 -2.67 6.74
C GLY A 376 -11.72 -2.60 5.97
N GLY A 377 -10.98 -1.50 6.08
CA GLY A 377 -9.73 -1.24 5.36
C GLY A 377 -9.63 0.19 4.84
N PHE A 378 -8.47 0.56 4.32
CA PHE A 378 -8.21 1.87 3.72
C PHE A 378 -8.90 2.02 2.37
N ASP A 379 -9.25 3.26 2.03
CA ASP A 379 -9.79 3.61 0.71
C ASP A 379 -8.67 3.63 -0.35
N ILE A 380 -7.48 4.11 0.05
CA ILE A 380 -6.29 4.15 -0.81
C ILE A 380 -5.08 3.66 -0.02
N VAL A 381 -4.30 2.76 -0.60
CA VAL A 381 -2.93 2.47 -0.17
C VAL A 381 -2.00 2.96 -1.26
N ILE A 382 -1.06 3.83 -0.92
CA ILE A 382 -0.16 4.49 -1.87
C ILE A 382 1.26 4.47 -1.32
N GLY A 383 2.28 4.38 -2.17
CA GLY A 383 3.65 4.47 -1.68
C GLY A 383 4.73 4.06 -2.66
N ASN A 384 5.97 4.16 -2.19
CA ASN A 384 7.17 3.66 -2.85
C ASN A 384 7.84 2.60 -1.95
N PRO A 385 7.44 1.32 -2.05
CA PRO A 385 8.03 0.26 -1.23
C PRO A 385 9.54 0.11 -1.48
N PRO A 386 10.34 -0.37 -0.50
CA PRO A 386 11.79 -0.50 -0.62
C PRO A 386 12.23 -1.52 -1.70
N TYR A 387 13.25 -1.14 -2.50
CA TYR A 387 13.79 -1.96 -3.61
C TYR A 387 14.96 -2.82 -3.15
N LEU A 388 14.72 -3.71 -2.19
CA LEU A 388 15.73 -4.65 -1.71
C LEU A 388 15.63 -5.97 -2.45
N HIS A 389 16.75 -6.37 -3.06
CA HIS A 389 16.84 -7.66 -3.70
C HIS A 389 16.83 -8.78 -2.67
N SER A 390 16.37 -9.97 -3.05
CA SER A 390 16.25 -11.11 -2.12
C SER A 390 17.51 -11.37 -1.28
N GLY A 391 18.72 -11.17 -1.81
CA GLY A 391 19.99 -11.33 -1.08
C GLY A 391 20.18 -10.35 0.08
N GLU A 392 19.62 -9.15 -0.03
CA GLU A 392 19.81 -8.01 0.86
C GLU A 392 18.71 -7.90 1.93
N ILE A 393 17.60 -8.62 1.73
CA ILE A 393 16.48 -8.63 2.69
C ILE A 393 16.96 -9.11 4.06
N SER A 394 16.86 -8.22 5.03
CA SER A 394 17.15 -8.42 6.45
C SER A 394 16.02 -7.85 7.29
N ASP A 395 15.89 -8.31 8.54
CA ASP A 395 14.88 -7.75 9.45
C ASP A 395 15.25 -6.29 9.79
N PRO A 396 14.43 -5.31 9.40
CA PRO A 396 14.75 -3.90 9.58
C PRO A 396 14.84 -3.48 11.06
N LEU A 397 14.26 -4.27 11.96
CA LEU A 397 14.28 -4.07 13.41
C LEU A 397 15.33 -4.96 14.11
N GLY A 398 16.05 -5.80 13.38
CA GLY A 398 17.14 -6.64 13.90
C GLY A 398 16.71 -7.69 14.92
N ARG A 399 15.45 -8.14 14.89
CA ARG A 399 14.87 -9.14 15.79
C ARG A 399 15.13 -10.57 15.30
N PHE A 400 15.25 -10.77 13.99
CA PHE A 400 15.40 -12.08 13.36
C PHE A 400 16.64 -12.14 12.46
N LYS A 401 17.20 -13.35 12.30
CA LYS A 401 18.17 -13.63 11.23
C LYS A 401 17.50 -13.51 9.86
N ASN A 402 18.27 -13.13 8.83
CA ASN A 402 17.76 -12.87 7.47
C ASN A 402 16.91 -14.03 6.91
N ASP A 403 17.38 -15.28 7.01
CA ASP A 403 16.62 -16.43 6.50
C ASP A 403 15.30 -16.66 7.24
N LYS A 404 15.31 -16.43 8.56
CA LYS A 404 14.09 -16.52 9.37
C LYS A 404 13.11 -15.41 8.99
N TYR A 405 13.59 -14.18 8.77
CA TYR A 405 12.76 -13.07 8.33
C TYR A 405 12.11 -13.35 6.96
N LYS A 406 12.90 -13.83 5.99
CA LYS A 406 12.39 -14.24 4.67
C LYS A 406 11.33 -15.35 4.77
N ALA A 407 11.54 -16.35 5.64
CA ALA A 407 10.53 -17.38 5.87
C ALA A 407 9.24 -16.80 6.48
N LEU A 408 9.36 -15.87 7.44
CA LEU A 408 8.20 -15.18 8.01
C LEU A 408 7.46 -14.35 6.95
N LEU A 409 8.14 -13.70 6.00
CA LEU A 409 7.51 -12.94 4.92
C LEU A 409 6.61 -13.83 4.05
N ARG A 410 7.12 -15.00 3.64
CA ARG A 410 6.35 -15.96 2.84
C ARG A 410 5.16 -16.52 3.61
N LYS A 411 5.38 -16.90 4.86
CA LYS A 411 4.31 -17.42 5.73
C LYS A 411 3.24 -16.37 6.01
N MET A 412 3.64 -15.11 6.18
CA MET A 412 2.70 -14.02 6.39
C MET A 412 1.86 -13.75 5.14
N ALA A 413 2.46 -13.79 3.95
CA ALA A 413 1.72 -13.65 2.69
C ALA A 413 0.67 -14.76 2.51
N GLU A 414 1.02 -16.01 2.83
CA GLU A 414 0.07 -17.14 2.88
C GLU A 414 -1.03 -16.90 3.92
N LEU A 415 -0.70 -16.44 5.13
CA LEU A 415 -1.71 -16.17 6.17
C LEU A 415 -2.65 -15.03 5.81
N ASP A 416 -2.18 -14.01 5.09
CA ASP A 416 -3.03 -12.97 4.58
C ASP A 416 -4.00 -13.56 3.55
N PHE A 417 -3.51 -14.30 2.54
CA PHE A 417 -4.34 -14.91 1.47
C PHE A 417 -4.26 -16.45 1.43
N PRO A 418 -4.85 -17.17 2.40
CA PRO A 418 -4.62 -18.62 2.56
C PRO A 418 -5.16 -19.48 1.43
N ASN A 419 -6.14 -18.98 0.68
CA ASN A 419 -6.74 -19.69 -0.46
C ASN A 419 -6.06 -19.36 -1.79
N ASP A 420 -5.24 -18.31 -1.83
CA ASP A 420 -4.72 -17.75 -3.09
C ASP A 420 -3.18 -17.80 -3.15
N ILE A 421 -2.51 -17.77 -2.00
CA ILE A 421 -1.06 -17.81 -1.87
C ILE A 421 -0.67 -19.03 -1.03
N SER A 422 0.33 -19.78 -1.49
CA SER A 422 0.97 -20.82 -0.68
C SER A 422 2.45 -20.50 -0.50
N GLU A 423 2.98 -20.67 0.71
CA GLU A 423 4.38 -20.39 1.04
C GLU A 423 5.34 -21.08 0.05
N LYS A 424 5.00 -22.31 -0.37
CA LYS A 424 5.81 -23.14 -1.27
C LYS A 424 5.88 -22.61 -2.70
N ARG A 425 4.92 -21.78 -3.12
CA ARG A 425 4.88 -21.18 -4.46
C ARG A 425 5.62 -19.84 -4.54
N ILE A 426 5.94 -19.23 -3.40
CA ILE A 426 6.68 -17.97 -3.36
C ILE A 426 8.16 -18.26 -3.60
N ASP A 427 8.70 -17.73 -4.69
CA ASP A 427 10.13 -17.88 -5.02
C ASP A 427 10.99 -17.20 -3.96
N GLY A 428 12.01 -17.89 -3.44
CA GLY A 428 12.95 -17.34 -2.46
C GLY A 428 13.80 -16.17 -2.98
N ARG A 429 13.83 -15.96 -4.31
CA ARG A 429 14.45 -14.83 -5.00
C ARG A 429 13.55 -13.60 -5.06
N SER A 430 12.33 -13.65 -4.51
CA SER A 430 11.40 -12.52 -4.53
C SER A 430 11.96 -11.30 -3.79
N ASP A 431 11.88 -10.16 -4.45
CA ASP A 431 12.29 -8.86 -3.90
C ASP A 431 11.27 -8.34 -2.89
N LEU A 432 11.70 -7.47 -1.98
CA LEU A 432 10.90 -7.06 -0.81
C LEU A 432 9.56 -6.40 -1.17
N TYR A 433 9.55 -5.56 -2.21
CA TYR A 433 8.35 -4.85 -2.66
C TYR A 433 7.20 -5.79 -3.07
N THR A 434 7.49 -7.04 -3.46
CA THR A 434 6.44 -8.02 -3.80
C THR A 434 5.56 -8.35 -2.59
N PHE A 435 6.14 -8.38 -1.38
CA PHE A 435 5.38 -8.59 -0.14
C PHE A 435 4.56 -7.35 0.25
N PHE A 436 5.00 -6.15 -0.16
CA PHE A 436 4.22 -4.92 -0.01
C PHE A 436 2.99 -4.89 -0.89
N TYR A 437 3.00 -5.50 -2.08
CA TYR A 437 1.76 -5.69 -2.87
C TYR A 437 0.73 -6.53 -2.11
N VAL A 438 1.17 -7.68 -1.57
CA VAL A 438 0.29 -8.54 -0.77
C VAL A 438 -0.25 -7.78 0.44
N ARG A 439 0.63 -7.06 1.16
CA ARG A 439 0.22 -6.23 2.30
C ARG A 439 -0.76 -5.14 1.88
N GLY A 440 -0.46 -4.37 0.82
CA GLY A 440 -1.32 -3.29 0.34
C GLY A 440 -2.72 -3.77 -0.02
N LEU A 441 -2.81 -4.88 -0.76
CA LEU A 441 -4.09 -5.52 -1.09
C LEU A 441 -4.85 -5.97 0.17
N ARG A 442 -4.15 -6.41 1.21
CA ARG A 442 -4.76 -6.79 2.48
C ARG A 442 -5.22 -5.59 3.32
N LEU A 443 -4.63 -4.42 3.12
CA LEU A 443 -4.93 -3.20 3.88
C LEU A 443 -6.12 -2.42 3.32
N ILE A 444 -6.43 -2.56 2.03
CA ILE A 444 -7.57 -1.89 1.40
C ILE A 444 -8.92 -2.54 1.76
N ASN A 445 -9.98 -1.73 1.76
CA ASN A 445 -11.35 -2.23 1.78
C ASN A 445 -11.78 -2.76 0.38
N PRO A 446 -12.95 -3.42 0.23
CA PRO A 446 -13.38 -3.98 -1.06
C PRO A 446 -13.56 -2.99 -2.21
N ARG A 447 -13.66 -1.68 -1.93
CA ARG A 447 -13.75 -0.60 -2.92
C ARG A 447 -12.49 0.26 -2.99
N GLY A 448 -11.42 -0.16 -2.31
CA GLY A 448 -10.17 0.57 -2.23
C GLY A 448 -9.18 0.22 -3.35
N TYR A 449 -8.14 1.04 -3.44
CA TYR A 449 -7.10 0.94 -4.47
C TYR A 449 -5.71 0.90 -3.87
N VAL A 450 -4.81 0.15 -4.51
CA VAL A 450 -3.37 0.14 -4.22
C VAL A 450 -2.64 0.79 -5.39
N THR A 451 -1.91 1.87 -5.14
CA THR A 451 -1.08 2.56 -6.13
C THR A 451 0.38 2.59 -5.68
N TYR A 452 1.25 1.83 -6.37
CA TYR A 452 2.66 1.77 -6.02
C TYR A 452 3.56 2.14 -7.20
N ILE A 453 4.69 2.77 -6.87
CA ILE A 453 5.85 2.86 -7.75
C ILE A 453 6.89 1.82 -7.33
N CYS A 454 7.26 0.90 -8.22
CA CYS A 454 8.23 -0.16 -7.91
C CYS A 454 9.02 -0.63 -9.15
N SER A 455 10.01 -1.49 -8.94
CA SER A 455 10.74 -2.16 -10.03
C SER A 455 9.79 -2.94 -10.96
N ASN A 456 10.01 -2.83 -12.27
CA ASN A 456 9.26 -3.60 -13.27
C ASN A 456 9.63 -5.10 -13.31
N SER A 457 10.63 -5.54 -12.54
CA SER A 457 11.20 -6.89 -12.62
C SER A 457 10.20 -8.00 -12.33
N TRP A 458 9.17 -7.77 -11.49
CA TRP A 458 8.15 -8.80 -11.20
C TRP A 458 7.26 -9.11 -12.41
N LEU A 459 7.28 -8.27 -13.45
CA LEU A 459 6.53 -8.50 -14.69
C LEU A 459 7.22 -9.48 -15.64
N ASP A 460 8.53 -9.67 -15.52
CA ASP A 460 9.32 -10.42 -16.51
C ASP A 460 10.20 -11.52 -15.89
N VAL A 461 10.56 -11.40 -14.61
CA VAL A 461 11.39 -12.38 -13.90
C VAL A 461 10.53 -13.42 -13.20
N GLU A 462 10.91 -14.70 -13.28
CA GLU A 462 10.18 -15.85 -12.72
C GLU A 462 9.77 -15.67 -11.25
N TYR A 463 10.60 -15.01 -10.43
CA TYR A 463 10.26 -14.80 -9.02
C TYR A 463 8.97 -13.99 -8.85
N GLY A 464 8.59 -13.16 -9.82
CA GLY A 464 7.39 -12.34 -9.77
C GLY A 464 6.12 -13.05 -10.22
N TYR A 465 6.23 -14.25 -10.78
CA TYR A 465 5.09 -14.95 -11.40
C TYR A 465 3.97 -15.30 -10.41
N TRP A 466 4.32 -15.64 -9.17
CA TRP A 466 3.31 -15.87 -8.13
C TRP A 466 2.53 -14.58 -7.81
N LEU A 467 3.18 -13.41 -7.87
CA LEU A 467 2.54 -12.12 -7.67
C LEU A 467 1.66 -11.76 -8.88
N GLN A 468 2.16 -11.99 -10.11
CA GLN A 468 1.33 -11.82 -11.32
C GLN A 468 0.06 -12.63 -11.21
N ARG A 469 0.16 -13.89 -10.80
CA ARG A 469 -0.99 -14.75 -10.62
C ARG A 469 -1.97 -14.19 -9.59
N LEU A 470 -1.50 -13.78 -8.42
CA LEU A 470 -2.37 -13.17 -7.40
C LEU A 470 -3.11 -11.95 -7.97
N VAL A 471 -2.36 -11.03 -8.59
CA VAL A 471 -2.93 -9.78 -9.13
C VAL A 471 -3.91 -10.08 -10.25
N LEU A 472 -3.56 -10.95 -11.20
CA LEU A 472 -4.42 -11.24 -12.35
C LEU A 472 -5.63 -12.10 -12.00
N GLU A 473 -5.54 -13.02 -11.03
CA GLU A 473 -6.67 -13.90 -10.67
C GLU A 473 -7.62 -13.26 -9.65
N LYS A 474 -7.16 -12.30 -8.84
CA LYS A 474 -7.94 -11.73 -7.72
C LYS A 474 -8.18 -10.24 -7.82
N CYS A 475 -7.44 -9.54 -8.66
CA CYS A 475 -7.46 -8.09 -8.73
C CYS A 475 -7.74 -7.59 -10.15
N THR A 476 -8.38 -6.43 -10.21
CA THR A 476 -8.39 -5.59 -11.39
C THR A 476 -7.10 -4.78 -11.42
N LEU A 477 -6.19 -5.10 -12.35
CA LEU A 477 -5.05 -4.26 -12.68
C LEU A 477 -5.54 -3.18 -13.66
N HIS A 478 -5.78 -1.97 -13.17
CA HIS A 478 -6.37 -0.88 -13.97
C HIS A 478 -5.35 -0.29 -14.91
N TYR A 479 -4.22 0.15 -14.35
CA TYR A 479 -3.16 0.79 -15.10
C TYR A 479 -1.79 0.28 -14.67
N LEU A 480 -0.91 0.19 -15.66
CA LEU A 480 0.51 -0.02 -15.46
C LEU A 480 1.26 0.98 -16.35
N PHE A 481 1.75 2.05 -15.74
CA PHE A 481 2.50 3.10 -16.42
C PHE A 481 3.99 2.82 -16.38
N TYR A 482 4.63 2.94 -17.54
CA TYR A 482 6.07 2.84 -17.71
C TYR A 482 6.58 4.10 -18.41
N ASN A 483 7.50 4.83 -17.76
CA ASN A 483 8.19 5.95 -18.39
C ASN A 483 9.41 5.44 -19.16
N GLN A 484 9.28 5.32 -20.48
CA GLN A 484 10.39 4.91 -21.34
C GLN A 484 11.33 6.07 -21.64
N ALA A 485 10.80 7.30 -21.69
CA ALA A 485 11.56 8.50 -22.03
C ALA A 485 12.60 8.85 -20.96
N GLN A 486 12.19 8.75 -19.69
CA GLN A 486 13.00 9.14 -18.55
C GLN A 486 12.81 8.16 -17.40
N ARG A 487 13.92 7.74 -16.79
CA ARG A 487 13.84 7.01 -15.53
C ARG A 487 13.32 7.95 -14.45
N SER A 488 12.32 7.51 -13.68
CA SER A 488 11.85 8.23 -12.50
C SER A 488 13.01 8.52 -11.53
N PHE A 489 13.89 7.54 -11.34
CA PHE A 489 15.03 7.68 -10.43
C PHE A 489 16.34 7.83 -11.21
N LYS A 490 16.81 9.07 -11.42
CA LYS A 490 18.06 9.38 -12.17
C LYS A 490 19.30 8.63 -11.65
N ARG A 491 19.32 8.24 -10.38
CA ARG A 491 20.48 7.62 -9.69
C ARG A 491 20.33 6.12 -9.42
N ALA A 492 19.16 5.53 -9.68
CA ALA A 492 18.93 4.11 -9.47
C ALA A 492 19.04 3.36 -10.80
N ASP A 493 19.76 2.25 -10.81
CA ASP A 493 19.85 1.35 -11.97
C ASP A 493 18.66 0.40 -12.05
N VAL A 494 17.46 0.92 -11.78
CA VAL A 494 16.21 0.16 -11.75
C VAL A 494 15.17 0.85 -12.61
N ASN A 495 14.57 0.11 -13.54
CA ASN A 495 13.41 0.57 -14.29
C ASN A 495 12.17 0.43 -13.41
N THR A 496 11.41 1.51 -13.28
CA THR A 496 10.24 1.56 -12.40
C THR A 496 8.94 1.67 -13.19
N ILE A 497 7.88 1.18 -12.57
CA ILE A 497 6.52 1.28 -13.06
C ILE A 497 5.61 1.84 -11.96
N ILE A 498 4.57 2.55 -12.36
CA ILE A 498 3.46 2.91 -11.47
C ILE A 498 2.30 1.97 -11.79
N SER A 499 1.81 1.24 -10.80
CA SER A 499 0.67 0.33 -10.96
C SER A 499 -0.49 0.72 -10.06
N THR A 500 -1.71 0.66 -10.58
CA THR A 500 -2.94 0.85 -9.81
C THR A 500 -3.80 -0.42 -9.86
N VAL A 501 -4.10 -0.99 -8.70
CA VAL A 501 -4.73 -2.30 -8.53
C VAL A 501 -5.88 -2.21 -7.52
N SER A 502 -7.00 -2.91 -7.76
CA SER A 502 -8.09 -3.09 -6.79
C SER A 502 -8.60 -4.53 -6.79
N PHE A 503 -9.41 -4.94 -5.82
CA PHE A 503 -10.11 -6.24 -5.93
C PHE A 503 -11.13 -6.24 -7.06
N TYR A 504 -11.43 -7.42 -7.62
CA TYR A 504 -12.53 -7.59 -8.56
C TYR A 504 -13.88 -7.25 -7.91
N LYS A 505 -14.69 -6.47 -8.63
CA LYS A 505 -16.04 -6.08 -8.19
C LYS A 505 -17.07 -7.21 -8.30
N SER A 506 -16.84 -8.19 -9.17
CA SER A 506 -17.73 -9.30 -9.51
C SER A 506 -16.92 -10.53 -9.94
N LYS A 507 -17.49 -11.74 -9.80
CA LYS A 507 -16.87 -13.01 -10.22
C LYS A 507 -16.60 -13.12 -11.75
N SER A 508 -17.05 -12.14 -12.54
CA SER A 508 -16.73 -12.01 -13.96
C SER A 508 -15.32 -11.43 -14.14
N VAL A 509 -14.30 -12.26 -13.93
CA VAL A 509 -12.87 -11.93 -14.06
C VAL A 509 -12.49 -11.55 -15.51
N SER A 510 -13.27 -11.97 -16.51
CA SER A 510 -12.79 -12.09 -17.89
C SER A 510 -12.83 -10.85 -18.79
N SER A 511 -13.74 -9.89 -18.57
CA SER A 511 -13.97 -8.82 -19.57
C SER A 511 -13.15 -7.55 -19.33
N HIS A 512 -12.57 -7.35 -18.14
CA HIS A 512 -11.77 -6.15 -17.88
C HIS A 512 -10.43 -6.22 -18.62
N LYS A 513 -10.10 -5.15 -19.35
CA LYS A 513 -8.78 -4.99 -19.98
C LYS A 513 -7.87 -4.13 -19.13
N SER A 514 -6.79 -4.73 -18.66
CA SER A 514 -5.69 -4.02 -18.03
C SER A 514 -4.99 -3.13 -19.04
N LYS A 515 -4.77 -1.86 -18.68
CA LYS A 515 -4.13 -0.87 -19.56
C LYS A 515 -2.63 -0.81 -19.28
N PHE A 516 -1.82 -1.39 -20.17
CA PHE A 516 -0.36 -1.26 -20.13
C PHE A 516 0.05 -0.03 -20.94
N ILE A 517 0.64 0.96 -20.28
CA ILE A 517 0.86 2.31 -20.84
C ILE A 517 2.35 2.60 -20.84
N THR A 518 2.88 2.97 -22.00
CA THR A 518 4.27 3.39 -22.16
C THR A 518 4.32 4.84 -22.59
N PHE A 519 4.88 5.70 -21.75
CA PHE A 519 5.18 7.08 -22.11
C PHE A 519 6.52 7.15 -22.83
N LYS A 520 6.48 7.69 -24.06
CA LYS A 520 7.64 7.88 -24.94
C LYS A 520 8.25 9.28 -24.83
N LEU A 521 7.50 10.22 -24.28
CA LEU A 521 7.98 11.51 -23.80
C LEU A 521 7.95 11.54 -22.25
N PRO A 522 8.68 12.46 -21.60
CA PRO A 522 8.63 12.63 -20.15
C PRO A 522 7.21 12.87 -19.64
N PHE A 523 6.98 12.57 -18.36
CA PHE A 523 5.65 12.66 -17.75
C PHE A 523 5.09 14.09 -17.78
N GLU A 524 5.96 15.07 -17.63
CA GLU A 524 5.69 16.50 -17.69
C GLU A 524 5.00 16.91 -19.00
N GLU A 525 5.27 16.18 -20.08
CA GLU A 525 4.74 16.43 -21.44
C GLU A 525 3.56 15.51 -21.79
N CYS A 526 3.10 14.66 -20.87
CA CYS A 526 2.10 13.65 -21.19
C CYS A 526 0.93 13.55 -20.19
N ILE A 527 1.08 14.06 -18.97
CA ILE A 527 0.05 13.98 -17.93
C ILE A 527 -0.92 15.16 -18.08
N TYR A 528 -1.82 15.03 -19.06
CA TYR A 528 -2.92 15.96 -19.29
C TYR A 528 -4.25 15.20 -19.38
N THR A 529 -5.34 15.92 -19.15
CA THR A 529 -6.71 15.39 -19.14
C THR A 529 -7.02 14.52 -20.37
N GLU A 530 -6.67 15.00 -21.56
CA GLU A 530 -6.95 14.36 -22.84
C GLU A 530 -6.23 13.01 -22.97
N ASN A 531 -4.96 12.96 -22.55
CA ASN A 531 -4.17 11.75 -22.58
C ASN A 531 -4.66 10.72 -21.55
N LEU A 532 -5.06 11.16 -20.36
CA LEU A 532 -5.60 10.26 -19.31
C LEU A 532 -6.98 9.70 -19.70
N LEU A 533 -7.80 10.50 -20.39
CA LEU A 533 -9.06 10.04 -20.98
C LEU A 533 -8.81 9.01 -22.08
N LEU A 534 -7.93 9.33 -23.03
CA LEU A 534 -7.53 8.41 -24.09
C LEU A 534 -7.07 7.06 -23.50
N MET A 535 -6.21 7.08 -22.48
CA MET A 535 -5.73 5.87 -21.79
C MET A 535 -6.86 5.04 -21.16
N SER A 536 -7.89 5.71 -20.65
CA SER A 536 -9.01 5.07 -19.98
C SER A 536 -10.01 4.44 -20.95
N GLU A 537 -10.26 5.10 -22.08
CA GLU A 537 -11.27 4.71 -23.07
C GLU A 537 -10.74 3.74 -24.14
N THR A 538 -9.43 3.72 -24.37
CA THR A 538 -8.80 2.92 -25.43
C THR A 538 -8.99 1.42 -25.21
N GLU A 539 -9.61 0.73 -26.17
CA GLU A 539 -9.88 -0.71 -26.11
C GLU A 539 -8.98 -1.58 -27.00
N GLN A 540 -8.13 -0.96 -27.82
CA GLN A 540 -7.21 -1.64 -28.74
C GLN A 540 -5.80 -1.06 -28.63
N LEU A 541 -4.80 -1.77 -29.15
CA LEU A 541 -3.43 -1.28 -29.16
C LEU A 541 -3.30 0.02 -29.99
N ILE A 542 -2.92 1.09 -29.31
CA ILE A 542 -2.63 2.40 -29.91
C ILE A 542 -1.15 2.73 -29.66
N ASP A 543 -0.51 3.34 -30.65
CA ASP A 543 0.92 3.65 -30.63
C ASP A 543 1.15 5.04 -31.26
N TYR A 544 1.04 6.09 -30.44
CA TYR A 544 1.27 7.48 -30.83
C TYR A 544 2.72 7.91 -30.57
N SER A 545 3.07 9.16 -30.91
CA SER A 545 4.43 9.70 -30.75
C SER A 545 4.83 9.85 -29.29
N ASP A 546 3.88 10.19 -28.43
CA ASP A 546 4.03 10.51 -27.02
C ASP A 546 3.67 9.33 -26.10
N VAL A 547 2.67 8.53 -26.47
CA VAL A 547 2.20 7.40 -25.65
C VAL A 547 1.85 6.16 -26.48
N ARG A 548 2.11 4.98 -25.91
CA ARG A 548 1.58 3.69 -26.37
C ARG A 548 0.67 3.10 -25.31
N ILE A 549 -0.50 2.63 -25.71
CA ILE A 549 -1.51 2.05 -24.83
C ILE A 549 -1.84 0.65 -25.35
N ASN A 550 -1.63 -0.36 -24.51
CA ASN A 550 -1.90 -1.76 -24.81
C ASN A 550 -2.93 -2.33 -23.83
N PRO A 551 -4.23 -2.28 -24.17
CA PRO A 551 -5.29 -2.90 -23.39
C PRO A 551 -5.33 -4.41 -23.64
N VAL A 552 -5.25 -5.20 -22.57
CA VAL A 552 -5.32 -6.67 -22.68
C VAL A 552 -6.11 -7.28 -21.51
N SER A 553 -6.99 -8.23 -21.80
CA SER A 553 -7.74 -8.98 -20.79
C SER A 553 -6.94 -10.16 -20.22
N LEU A 554 -7.39 -10.71 -19.09
CA LEU A 554 -6.78 -11.93 -18.55
C LEU A 554 -6.87 -13.11 -19.54
N GLU A 555 -8.01 -13.25 -20.23
CA GLU A 555 -8.21 -14.32 -21.22
C GLU A 555 -7.21 -14.19 -22.36
N GLU A 556 -6.98 -12.97 -22.85
CA GLU A 556 -5.99 -12.69 -23.89
C GLU A 556 -4.56 -12.97 -23.40
N ILE A 557 -4.22 -12.61 -22.17
CA ILE A 557 -2.92 -12.92 -21.57
C ILE A 557 -2.68 -14.44 -21.53
N ILE A 558 -3.64 -15.21 -21.01
CA ILE A 558 -3.54 -16.67 -20.89
C ILE A 558 -3.45 -17.31 -22.27
N GLN A 559 -4.28 -16.87 -23.22
CA GLN A 559 -4.28 -17.39 -24.58
C GLN A 559 -2.93 -17.13 -25.28
N ASN A 560 -2.39 -15.91 -25.15
CA ASN A 560 -1.10 -15.56 -25.73
C ASN A 560 0.04 -16.39 -25.11
N GLU A 561 -0.02 -16.69 -23.80
CA GLU A 561 0.97 -17.53 -23.13
C GLU A 561 0.94 -18.98 -23.63
N LEU A 562 -0.25 -19.59 -23.73
CA LEU A 562 -0.42 -20.97 -24.25
C LEU A 562 0.13 -21.11 -25.67
N GLU A 563 -0.14 -20.12 -26.51
CA GLU A 563 0.34 -20.08 -27.90
C GLU A 563 1.86 -19.95 -27.98
N LEU A 564 2.46 -19.10 -27.13
CA LEU A 564 3.92 -18.97 -27.03
C LEU A 564 4.58 -20.26 -26.54
N LEU A 565 3.88 -21.07 -25.73
CA LEU A 565 4.39 -22.34 -25.23
C LEU A 565 4.29 -23.48 -26.27
N GLY A 566 3.43 -23.33 -27.29
CA GLY A 566 3.25 -24.29 -28.39
C GLY A 566 2.35 -25.47 -28.04
N THR A 567 1.47 -25.34 -27.05
CA THR A 567 0.51 -26.37 -26.64
C THR A 567 -0.83 -26.13 -27.37
N GLU A 568 -1.01 -26.70 -28.55
CA GLU A 568 -2.27 -26.61 -29.32
C GLU A 568 -3.37 -27.56 -28.82
N ASP A 569 -3.05 -28.54 -27.97
CA ASP A 569 -4.00 -29.54 -27.49
C ASP A 569 -4.55 -29.22 -26.08
N ASN A 570 -5.87 -28.99 -26.04
CA ASN A 570 -6.77 -28.77 -24.88
C ASN A 570 -6.72 -27.41 -24.17
N PRO A 571 -7.69 -26.50 -24.45
CA PRO A 571 -7.96 -25.38 -23.55
C PRO A 571 -8.60 -25.95 -22.27
N ILE A 572 -8.18 -25.46 -21.09
CA ILE A 572 -8.81 -25.62 -19.77
C ILE A 572 -8.26 -26.72 -18.82
N VAL A 573 -7.38 -27.65 -19.22
CA VAL A 573 -7.03 -28.77 -18.30
C VAL A 573 -5.82 -28.55 -17.36
N SER A 574 -4.98 -27.52 -17.55
CA SER A 574 -4.06 -27.09 -16.48
C SER A 574 -4.55 -25.78 -15.85
N ASN A 575 -5.31 -25.91 -14.78
CA ASN A 575 -6.03 -24.86 -14.05
C ASN A 575 -5.11 -23.86 -13.29
N SER A 576 -3.97 -23.44 -13.85
CA SER A 576 -3.18 -22.37 -13.25
C SER A 576 -2.28 -21.66 -14.25
N PHE A 577 -2.54 -20.37 -14.46
CA PHE A 577 -1.58 -19.42 -15.00
C PHE A 577 -0.26 -19.54 -14.23
N HIS A 578 0.83 -19.85 -14.93
CA HIS A 578 2.14 -20.05 -14.32
C HIS A 578 2.90 -18.72 -14.19
N GLY A 579 2.65 -17.76 -15.08
CA GLY A 579 3.29 -16.46 -15.16
C GLY A 579 3.93 -16.22 -16.52
N THR A 580 3.97 -14.97 -16.97
CA THR A 580 4.49 -14.61 -18.29
C THR A 580 5.35 -13.34 -18.25
N LYS A 581 5.93 -12.96 -19.39
CA LYS A 581 6.74 -11.74 -19.53
C LYS A 581 5.87 -10.54 -19.86
N LEU A 582 5.02 -10.15 -18.92
CA LEU A 582 4.03 -9.08 -19.09
C LEU A 582 4.69 -7.75 -19.50
N GLY A 583 5.82 -7.40 -18.88
CA GLY A 583 6.50 -6.13 -19.15
C GLY A 583 7.08 -6.12 -20.56
N SER A 584 7.80 -7.17 -20.91
CA SER A 584 8.39 -7.31 -22.24
C SER A 584 7.31 -7.33 -23.34
N LEU A 585 6.20 -8.04 -23.13
CA LEU A 585 5.14 -8.20 -24.13
C LEU A 585 4.25 -6.96 -24.28
N TYR A 586 3.84 -6.34 -23.16
CA TYR A 586 2.79 -5.31 -23.19
C TYR A 586 3.31 -3.89 -22.92
N LEU A 587 4.46 -3.72 -22.26
CA LEU A 587 5.09 -2.40 -22.00
C LEU A 587 6.29 -2.09 -22.89
N VAL A 588 6.93 -3.07 -23.51
CA VAL A 588 8.15 -2.83 -24.31
C VAL A 588 7.92 -3.16 -25.78
N ALA A 589 7.30 -4.30 -26.09
CA ALA A 589 7.16 -4.78 -27.46
C ALA A 589 6.52 -3.73 -28.40
N PRO A 590 7.19 -3.35 -29.50
CA PRO A 590 6.65 -2.37 -30.45
C PRO A 590 5.39 -2.91 -31.14
N LYS A 591 4.55 -2.02 -31.68
CA LYS A 591 3.34 -2.43 -32.41
C LYS A 591 3.59 -3.48 -33.50
N VAL A 592 4.72 -3.36 -34.20
CA VAL A 592 5.16 -4.31 -35.24
C VAL A 592 5.28 -5.74 -34.72
N TYR A 593 5.69 -5.94 -33.45
CA TYR A 593 5.72 -7.28 -32.85
C TYR A 593 4.33 -7.91 -32.83
N TRP A 594 3.31 -7.15 -32.39
CA TRP A 594 1.93 -7.61 -32.33
C TRP A 594 1.32 -7.80 -33.72
N ASP A 595 1.61 -6.90 -34.66
CA ASP A 595 1.21 -7.07 -36.07
C ASP A 595 1.74 -8.38 -36.66
N LEU A 596 3.00 -8.73 -36.35
CA LEU A 596 3.60 -10.00 -36.78
C LEU A 596 3.03 -11.20 -36.01
N PHE A 597 2.85 -11.09 -34.69
CA PHE A 597 2.28 -12.14 -33.85
C PHE A 597 0.88 -12.54 -34.34
N ILE A 598 0.04 -11.55 -34.65
CA ILE A 598 -1.32 -11.77 -35.17
C ILE A 598 -1.29 -12.31 -36.61
N ARG A 599 -0.47 -11.75 -37.51
CA ARG A 599 -0.47 -12.12 -38.94
C ARG A 599 0.25 -13.43 -39.26
N LYS A 600 1.29 -13.78 -38.49
CA LYS A 600 2.14 -14.96 -38.72
C LYS A 600 1.99 -16.01 -37.63
N LYS A 601 0.91 -15.92 -36.85
CA LYS A 601 0.54 -16.76 -35.71
C LYS A 601 0.79 -18.27 -35.92
N ARG A 602 0.41 -18.83 -37.08
CA ARG A 602 0.58 -20.26 -37.43
C ARG A 602 1.99 -20.67 -37.84
N HIS A 603 2.89 -19.71 -38.05
CA HIS A 603 4.25 -19.92 -38.53
C HIS A 603 5.32 -19.60 -37.48
N LEU A 604 4.93 -18.95 -36.38
CA LEU A 604 5.83 -18.70 -35.25
C LEU A 604 5.91 -19.97 -34.41
N ARG A 605 7.10 -20.55 -34.35
CA ARG A 605 7.40 -21.68 -33.46
C ARG A 605 8.50 -21.28 -32.48
N PRO A 606 8.43 -21.69 -31.21
CA PRO A 606 9.46 -21.36 -30.23
C PRO A 606 10.83 -21.83 -30.72
N LEU A 607 11.86 -21.00 -30.61
CA LEU A 607 13.21 -21.33 -31.09
C LEU A 607 13.75 -22.62 -30.42
N ARG A 608 13.30 -22.93 -29.19
CA ARG A 608 13.56 -24.18 -28.44
C ARG A 608 12.98 -25.44 -29.08
N SER A 609 11.97 -25.31 -29.95
CA SER A 609 11.38 -26.45 -30.66
C SER A 609 12.25 -26.93 -31.84
N PHE A 610 13.25 -26.14 -32.23
CA PHE A 610 14.15 -26.46 -33.33
C PHE A 610 15.62 -26.65 -32.90
N PHE A 611 16.00 -26.16 -31.72
CA PHE A 611 17.39 -26.22 -31.25
C PHE A 611 17.46 -26.47 -29.74
N ASP A 612 18.30 -27.41 -29.33
CA ASP A 612 18.75 -27.58 -27.94
C ASP A 612 19.85 -26.55 -27.63
N TYR A 613 19.52 -25.53 -26.83
CA TYR A 613 20.52 -24.55 -26.40
C TYR A 613 21.29 -25.09 -25.18
N LYS A 614 22.58 -25.39 -25.35
CA LYS A 614 23.51 -25.44 -24.21
C LYS A 614 23.90 -24.02 -23.85
N ARG A 615 23.70 -23.63 -22.59
CA ARG A 615 24.15 -22.35 -22.04
C ARG A 615 25.67 -22.23 -22.29
N GLY A 616 26.08 -21.23 -23.07
CA GLY A 616 27.49 -20.96 -23.35
C GLY A 616 28.25 -20.47 -22.12
N LEU A 617 29.58 -20.46 -22.20
CA LEU A 617 30.48 -19.99 -21.15
C LEU A 617 30.11 -18.56 -20.72
N THR A 618 29.73 -18.41 -19.45
CA THR A 618 29.69 -17.11 -18.78
C THR A 618 31.10 -16.58 -18.67
N THR A 619 31.39 -15.44 -19.29
CA THR A 619 32.59 -14.66 -18.98
C THR A 619 32.45 -14.14 -17.55
N ASN A 620 33.41 -14.51 -16.69
CA ASN A 620 33.48 -14.13 -15.28
C ASN A 620 33.60 -12.62 -15.09
#